data_AF-A0A178EW58-F1
#
_entry.id   AF-A0A178EW58-F1
#
_cell.length_a   1.000
_cell.length_b   1.000
_cell.length_c   1.000
_cell.angle_alpha   90.00
_cell.angle_beta   90.00
_cell.angle_gamma   90.00
#
_symmetry.space_group_name_H-M   'P 1'
#
loop_
_entity.id
_entity.type
_entity.pdbx_description
1 polymer ?
#
loop_
_entity_poly.entity_id
_entity_poly.type
_entity_poly.pdbx_seq_one_letter_code
_entity_poly.pdbx_strand_id
1 'polypeptide(L)'
;MSRYGMTTMFKMLKLSFYLGKPITEDKLFEYTNGGFLVNEKSQFDRRYVKFNLNALCGLAATAGGQPSPVKAVEKMEGGFSKALLMEKENGVEIVTKVACRNAGPAVYTTESEVAILKYVKQQTSIPVPEVYTWSSDPTNPIGAEYIIMEKAAGVPLFKIWGEISLSDKLELVKRLTAFERELCIDGES
;
A
#
# COMPACT_ATOMS: atom_id res chain seq x y z
N MET A 1 -27.25 -39.96 13.40
CA MET A 1 -26.87 -38.81 14.24
C MET A 1 -25.40 -38.51 14.01
N SER A 2 -25.08 -37.59 13.11
CA SER A 2 -23.70 -37.22 12.76
C SER A 2 -23.29 -35.99 13.56
N ARG A 3 -22.25 -36.13 14.40
CA ARG A 3 -21.54 -35.00 15.02
C ARG A 3 -20.31 -34.73 14.17
N TYR A 4 -20.45 -33.92 13.12
CA TYR A 4 -19.30 -33.25 12.53
C TYR A 4 -19.02 -32.01 13.37
N GLY A 5 -17.96 -32.10 14.19
CA GLY A 5 -17.41 -30.98 14.92
C GLY A 5 -16.98 -29.90 13.92
N MET A 6 -17.69 -28.77 14.00
CA MET A 6 -17.36 -27.54 13.31
C MET A 6 -16.17 -26.90 14.02
N THR A 7 -14.97 -27.46 13.83
CA THR A 7 -13.73 -26.82 14.27
C THR A 7 -13.20 -25.99 13.12
N THR A 8 -13.75 -24.79 12.95
CA THR A 8 -13.12 -23.75 12.16
C THR A 8 -11.82 -23.40 12.86
N MET A 9 -10.71 -23.95 12.36
CA MET A 9 -9.36 -23.50 12.72
C MET A 9 -9.27 -22.02 12.37
N PHE A 10 -9.39 -21.14 13.37
CA PHE A 10 -9.03 -19.74 13.26
C PHE A 10 -7.55 -19.69 12.92
N LYS A 11 -7.22 -19.58 11.64
CA LYS A 11 -5.86 -19.32 11.20
C LYS A 11 -5.53 -17.90 11.65
N MET A 12 -4.60 -17.78 12.59
CA MET A 12 -4.24 -16.49 13.18
C MET A 12 -3.58 -15.62 12.11
N LEU A 13 -4.11 -14.42 11.89
CA LEU A 13 -3.53 -13.42 10.99
C LEU A 13 -2.10 -13.10 11.46
N LYS A 14 -1.11 -13.29 10.60
CA LYS A 14 0.29 -12.96 10.93
C LYS A 14 0.55 -11.48 10.69
N LEU A 15 1.03 -10.76 11.69
CA LEU A 15 1.41 -9.35 11.58
C LEU A 15 2.93 -9.19 11.74
N SER A 16 3.56 -8.40 10.87
CA SER A 16 4.99 -8.10 10.98
C SER A 16 5.36 -6.71 10.45
N PHE A 17 6.53 -6.20 10.83
CA PHE A 17 7.19 -5.11 10.10
C PHE A 17 7.84 -5.61 8.81
N TYR A 18 8.20 -4.66 7.94
CA TYR A 18 9.18 -4.88 6.89
C TYR A 18 10.42 -5.55 7.48
N LEU A 19 10.85 -6.70 6.93
CA LEU A 19 11.89 -7.62 7.44
C LEU A 19 11.38 -8.72 8.40
N GLY A 20 10.07 -8.93 8.49
CA GLY A 20 9.48 -10.13 9.11
C GLY A 20 9.46 -10.16 10.65
N LYS A 21 9.82 -9.06 11.32
CA LYS A 21 9.71 -8.96 12.78
C LYS A 21 8.24 -8.99 13.20
N PRO A 22 7.78 -9.95 14.03
CA PRO A 22 6.38 -10.03 14.47
C PRO A 22 5.97 -8.78 15.26
N ILE A 23 4.71 -8.36 15.10
CA ILE A 23 4.17 -7.19 15.79
C ILE A 23 2.76 -7.46 16.34
N THR A 24 2.36 -6.65 17.31
CA THR A 24 0.97 -6.54 17.74
C THR A 24 0.18 -5.62 16.81
N GLU A 25 -1.14 -5.72 16.83
CA GLU A 25 -2.03 -4.90 16.01
C GLU A 25 -1.82 -3.39 16.24
N ASP A 26 -1.61 -2.95 17.49
CA ASP A 26 -1.40 -1.54 17.80
C ASP A 26 -0.20 -0.93 17.05
N LYS A 27 0.82 -1.74 16.75
CA LYS A 27 1.99 -1.30 15.99
C LYS A 27 1.70 -1.03 14.52
N LEU A 28 0.58 -1.51 13.98
CA LEU A 28 0.11 -1.10 12.65
C LEU A 28 -0.30 0.36 12.61
N PHE A 29 -0.86 0.88 13.71
CA PHE A 29 -1.41 2.23 13.80
C PHE A 29 -0.34 3.29 14.08
N GLU A 30 0.71 2.92 14.83
CA GLU A 30 1.81 3.82 15.21
C GLU A 30 2.76 4.15 14.06
N TYR A 31 3.55 5.22 14.18
CA TYR A 31 4.75 5.42 13.34
C TYR A 31 5.94 4.69 13.96
N THR A 32 6.68 3.91 13.17
CA THR A 32 7.78 3.03 13.65
C THR A 32 9.07 3.13 12.84
N ASN A 33 9.12 3.96 11.80
CA ASN A 33 10.27 4.08 10.89
C ASN A 33 11.31 5.13 11.32
N GLY A 34 11.33 5.54 12.59
CA GLY A 34 12.32 6.47 13.14
C GLY A 34 11.76 7.49 14.14
N GLY A 35 12.61 8.43 14.56
CA GLY A 35 12.24 9.56 15.41
C GLY A 35 12.22 10.88 14.64
N PHE A 36 11.80 11.95 15.29
CA PHE A 36 11.75 13.30 14.69
C PHE A 36 12.55 14.30 15.52
N LEU A 37 13.41 15.06 14.86
CA LEU A 37 14.25 16.07 15.53
C LEU A 37 13.45 17.25 16.10
N VAL A 38 12.24 17.51 15.58
CA VAL A 38 11.40 18.65 15.95
C VAL A 38 9.96 18.19 16.16
N ASN A 39 9.34 18.66 17.25
CA ASN A 39 7.93 18.42 17.60
C ASN A 39 7.54 16.94 17.57
N GLU A 40 8.41 16.08 18.10
CA GLU A 40 8.33 14.63 17.95
C GLU A 40 6.95 14.04 18.28
N LYS A 41 6.40 14.39 19.44
CA LYS A 41 5.04 13.95 19.83
C LYS A 41 3.99 14.31 18.77
N SER A 42 4.00 15.55 18.28
CA SER A 42 3.08 16.00 17.24
C SER A 42 3.26 15.21 15.93
N GLN A 43 4.50 14.88 15.58
CA GLN A 43 4.79 14.11 14.36
C GLN A 43 4.29 12.67 14.46
N PHE A 44 4.40 12.04 15.64
CA PHE A 44 3.83 10.74 15.94
C PHE A 44 2.30 10.80 15.92
N ASP A 45 1.68 11.75 16.62
CA ASP A 45 0.23 11.90 16.72
C ASP A 45 -0.42 12.09 15.34
N ARG A 46 0.19 12.89 14.45
CA ARG A 46 -0.31 13.11 13.09
C ARG A 46 -0.18 11.88 12.17
N ARG A 47 0.70 10.94 12.52
CA ARG A 47 0.91 9.68 11.78
C ARG A 47 0.25 8.49 12.46
N TYR A 48 -0.38 8.68 13.61
CA TYR A 48 -1.20 7.67 14.22
C TYR A 48 -2.54 7.61 13.50
N VAL A 49 -2.89 6.44 13.00
CA VAL A 49 -4.20 6.20 12.37
C VAL A 49 -4.73 4.86 12.86
N LYS A 50 -5.78 4.92 13.68
CA LYS A 50 -6.52 3.73 14.07
C LYS A 50 -7.51 3.39 12.97
N PHE A 51 -7.54 2.14 12.56
CA PHE A 51 -8.45 1.62 11.54
C PHE A 51 -8.89 0.20 11.90
N ASN A 52 -10.01 -0.24 11.33
CA ASN A 52 -10.53 -1.59 11.53
C ASN A 52 -9.80 -2.58 10.61
N LEU A 53 -8.82 -3.31 11.17
CA LEU A 53 -8.02 -4.27 10.44
C LEU A 53 -8.86 -5.40 9.83
N ASN A 54 -9.89 -5.88 10.53
CA ASN A 54 -10.76 -6.95 10.03
C ASN A 54 -11.56 -6.52 8.81
N ALA A 55 -12.13 -5.31 8.83
CA ALA A 55 -12.83 -4.75 7.67
C ALA A 55 -11.88 -4.57 6.48
N LEU A 56 -10.66 -4.10 6.74
CA LEU A 56 -9.62 -3.92 5.73
C LEU A 56 -9.22 -5.25 5.09
N CYS A 57 -8.96 -6.28 5.91
CA CYS A 57 -8.68 -7.64 5.44
C CYS A 57 -9.84 -8.25 4.66
N GLY A 58 -11.09 -7.95 5.03
CA GLY A 58 -12.28 -8.38 4.30
C GLY A 58 -12.35 -7.83 2.87
N LEU A 59 -12.12 -6.52 2.70
CA LEU A 59 -12.06 -5.91 1.37
C LEU A 59 -10.85 -6.43 0.58
N ALA A 60 -9.68 -6.47 1.22
CA ALA A 60 -8.46 -7.02 0.64
C ALA A 60 -8.66 -8.45 0.12
N ALA A 61 -9.37 -9.30 0.87
CA ALA A 61 -9.64 -10.68 0.49
C ALA A 61 -10.36 -10.77 -0.87
N THR A 62 -11.23 -9.82 -1.19
CA THR A 62 -12.01 -9.77 -2.44
C THR A 62 -11.32 -9.04 -3.60
N ALA A 63 -10.28 -8.26 -3.35
CA ALA A 63 -9.62 -7.41 -4.36
C ALA A 63 -8.62 -8.17 -5.25
N GLY A 64 -8.40 -7.76 -6.50
CA GLY A 64 -7.29 -8.31 -7.31
C GLY A 64 -7.40 -9.78 -7.70
N GLY A 65 -8.60 -10.23 -8.09
CA GLY A 65 -8.83 -11.58 -8.63
C GLY A 65 -9.78 -12.43 -7.79
N GLN A 66 -9.49 -13.73 -7.70
CA GLN A 66 -10.33 -14.66 -6.95
C GLN A 66 -10.32 -14.35 -5.44
N PRO A 67 -11.49 -14.29 -4.78
CA PRO A 67 -11.56 -14.06 -3.34
C PRO A 67 -10.78 -15.10 -2.55
N SER A 68 -9.93 -14.63 -1.63
CA SER A 68 -9.13 -15.49 -0.76
C SER A 68 -8.81 -14.74 0.54
N PRO A 69 -8.91 -15.38 1.72
CA PRO A 69 -8.57 -14.74 2.98
C PRO A 69 -7.14 -14.19 3.00
N VAL A 70 -6.93 -13.10 3.75
CA VAL A 70 -5.60 -12.57 4.06
C VAL A 70 -4.99 -13.43 5.16
N LYS A 71 -3.78 -13.96 4.92
CA LYS A 71 -3.04 -14.76 5.90
C LYS A 71 -1.94 -13.99 6.62
N ALA A 72 -1.41 -12.93 5.99
CA ALA A 72 -0.37 -12.11 6.57
C ALA A 72 -0.49 -10.64 6.17
N VAL A 73 -0.09 -9.75 7.08
CA VAL A 73 0.03 -8.32 6.87
C VAL A 73 1.43 -7.88 7.31
N GLU A 74 2.19 -7.36 6.36
CA GLU A 74 3.50 -6.77 6.58
C GLU A 74 3.42 -5.25 6.47
N LYS A 75 3.78 -4.54 7.54
CA LYS A 75 3.83 -3.09 7.56
C LYS A 75 5.12 -2.60 6.92
N MET A 76 5.02 -2.06 5.71
CA MET A 76 6.14 -1.46 4.98
C MET A 76 6.45 -0.03 5.45
N GLU A 77 5.42 0.64 6.00
CA GLU A 77 5.43 2.01 6.54
C GLU A 77 5.93 3.13 5.60
N GLY A 78 5.02 4.05 5.25
CA GLY A 78 5.33 5.29 4.54
C GLY A 78 5.29 6.51 5.47
N GLY A 79 5.91 7.62 5.03
CA GLY A 79 5.91 8.89 5.77
C GLY A 79 4.56 9.61 5.78
N PHE A 80 3.68 9.32 4.83
CA PHE A 80 2.38 9.98 4.61
C PHE A 80 1.19 8.99 4.63
N SER A 81 1.46 7.69 4.70
CA SER A 81 0.45 6.64 4.76
C SER A 81 0.98 5.40 5.47
N LYS A 82 0.12 4.65 6.14
CA LYS A 82 0.42 3.27 6.52
C LYS A 82 0.32 2.40 5.28
N ALA A 83 1.47 2.05 4.70
CA ALA A 83 1.55 1.08 3.62
C ALA A 83 1.67 -0.33 4.22
N LEU A 84 0.72 -1.18 3.89
CA LEU A 84 0.59 -2.57 4.33
C LEU A 84 0.65 -3.47 3.10
N LEU A 85 1.57 -4.43 3.10
CA LEU A 85 1.59 -5.53 2.16
C LEU A 85 0.74 -6.65 2.75
N MET A 86 -0.33 -7.04 2.06
CA MET A 86 -1.21 -8.12 2.48
C MET A 86 -1.03 -9.32 1.58
N GLU A 87 -0.71 -10.47 2.17
CA GLU A 87 -0.57 -11.74 1.48
C GLU A 87 -1.82 -12.58 1.70
N LYS A 88 -2.42 -13.06 0.61
CA LYS A 88 -3.58 -13.95 0.65
C LYS A 88 -3.19 -15.41 0.72
N GLU A 89 -4.14 -16.26 1.10
CA GLU A 89 -3.94 -17.72 1.12
C GLU A 89 -3.62 -18.31 -0.24
N ASN A 90 -4.21 -17.77 -1.31
CA ASN A 90 -3.92 -18.16 -2.69
C ASN A 90 -2.57 -17.62 -3.23
N GLY A 91 -1.75 -16.95 -2.39
CA GLY A 91 -0.44 -16.44 -2.75
C GLY A 91 -0.46 -15.08 -3.45
N VAL A 92 -1.63 -14.51 -3.74
CA VAL A 92 -1.74 -13.15 -4.28
C VAL A 92 -1.34 -12.15 -3.21
N GLU A 93 -0.51 -11.19 -3.59
CA GLU A 93 -0.09 -10.07 -2.75
C GLU A 93 -0.75 -8.77 -3.23
N ILE A 94 -1.23 -7.97 -2.28
CA ILE A 94 -1.82 -6.66 -2.56
C ILE A 94 -1.24 -5.62 -1.61
N VAL A 95 -1.21 -4.37 -2.07
CA VAL A 95 -0.80 -3.24 -1.24
C VAL A 95 -2.05 -2.49 -0.80
N THR A 96 -2.10 -2.22 0.49
CA THR A 96 -3.11 -1.35 1.10
C THR A 96 -2.43 -0.14 1.70
N LYS A 97 -2.91 1.06 1.36
CA LYS A 97 -2.47 2.31 1.93
C LYS A 97 -3.58 2.89 2.76
N VAL A 98 -3.29 3.25 4.01
CA VAL A 98 -4.19 4.03 4.88
C VAL A 98 -3.58 5.42 5.05
N ALA A 99 -4.30 6.48 4.66
CA ALA A 99 -3.74 7.82 4.65
C ALA A 99 -3.50 8.36 6.08
N CYS A 100 -2.35 9.01 6.30
CA CYS A 100 -2.06 9.68 7.57
C CYS A 100 -2.55 11.13 7.55
N ARG A 101 -2.92 11.68 8.71
CA ARG A 101 -3.41 13.07 8.85
C ARG A 101 -2.38 14.15 8.49
N ASN A 102 -1.11 13.77 8.26
CA ASN A 102 -0.07 14.68 7.79
C ASN A 102 0.01 14.80 6.26
N ALA A 103 -0.76 14.03 5.49
CA ALA A 103 -0.68 14.05 4.03
C ALA A 103 -1.29 15.30 3.37
N GLY A 104 -2.06 16.11 4.11
CA GLY A 104 -2.81 17.26 3.59
C GLY A 104 -4.25 17.24 4.11
N PRO A 105 -5.17 18.07 3.60
CA PRO A 105 -6.59 17.86 3.84
C PRO A 105 -6.93 16.46 3.31
N ALA A 106 -7.41 15.60 4.21
CA ALA A 106 -7.33 14.15 4.05
C ALA A 106 -7.96 13.66 2.72
N VAL A 107 -9.16 14.16 2.40
CA VAL A 107 -9.93 13.83 1.19
C VAL A 107 -9.16 14.05 -0.12
N TYR A 108 -8.45 15.17 -0.26
CA TYR A 108 -7.78 15.50 -1.53
C TYR A 108 -6.60 14.58 -1.81
N THR A 109 -6.02 13.93 -0.79
CA THR A 109 -4.79 13.15 -0.97
C THR A 109 -5.08 11.78 -1.58
N THR A 110 -6.08 11.07 -1.05
CA THR A 110 -6.52 9.77 -1.56
C THR A 110 -7.11 9.89 -2.97
N GLU A 111 -8.02 10.86 -3.16
CA GLU A 111 -8.66 11.10 -4.47
C GLU A 111 -7.64 11.48 -5.54
N SER A 112 -6.71 12.39 -5.23
CA SER A 112 -5.68 12.82 -6.17
C SER A 112 -4.74 11.67 -6.53
N GLU A 113 -4.33 10.85 -5.55
CA GLU A 113 -3.46 9.71 -5.83
C GLU A 113 -4.15 8.71 -6.79
N VAL A 114 -5.41 8.38 -6.53
CA VAL A 114 -6.19 7.49 -7.40
C VAL A 114 -6.40 8.10 -8.79
N ALA A 115 -6.72 9.39 -8.85
CA ALA A 115 -6.91 10.09 -10.12
C ALA A 115 -5.62 10.10 -10.97
N ILE A 116 -4.46 10.37 -10.35
CA ILE A 116 -3.17 10.35 -11.02
C ILE A 116 -2.83 8.93 -11.51
N LEU A 117 -3.00 7.90 -10.68
CA LEU A 117 -2.73 6.51 -11.09
C LEU A 117 -3.59 6.09 -12.29
N LYS A 118 -4.89 6.44 -12.27
CA LYS A 118 -5.79 6.19 -13.41
C LYS A 118 -5.37 6.96 -14.66
N TYR A 119 -5.05 8.24 -14.51
CA TYR A 119 -4.60 9.08 -15.62
C TYR A 119 -3.33 8.51 -16.27
N VAL A 120 -2.28 8.26 -15.48
CA VAL A 120 -1.00 7.73 -15.98
C VAL A 120 -1.19 6.39 -16.68
N LYS A 121 -2.02 5.49 -16.11
CA LYS A 121 -2.34 4.21 -16.73
C LYS A 121 -3.04 4.33 -18.08
N GLN A 122 -3.91 5.33 -18.23
CA GLN A 122 -4.70 5.54 -19.44
C GLN A 122 -3.93 6.28 -20.54
N GLN A 123 -3.04 7.21 -20.15
CA GLN A 123 -2.39 8.13 -21.07
C GLN A 123 -0.94 7.76 -21.42
N THR A 124 -0.32 6.83 -20.69
CA THR A 124 1.10 6.50 -20.86
C THR A 124 1.34 4.99 -20.86
N SER A 125 2.52 4.59 -21.30
CA SER A 125 3.05 3.23 -21.20
C SER A 125 3.65 2.90 -19.83
N ILE A 126 3.64 3.85 -18.89
CA ILE A 126 4.27 3.71 -17.58
C ILE A 126 3.51 2.65 -16.77
N PRO A 127 4.21 1.59 -16.29
CA PRO A 127 3.58 0.58 -15.47
C PRO A 127 3.27 1.17 -14.08
N VAL A 128 1.98 1.41 -13.83
CA VAL A 128 1.48 1.84 -12.52
C VAL A 128 0.56 0.76 -11.92
N PRO A 129 0.51 0.63 -10.58
CA PRO A 129 -0.37 -0.33 -9.92
C PRO A 129 -1.85 -0.14 -10.29
N GLU A 130 -2.57 -1.24 -10.51
CA GLU A 130 -4.03 -1.19 -10.61
C GLU A 130 -4.69 -0.89 -9.26
N VAL A 131 -5.56 0.13 -9.23
CA VAL A 131 -6.37 0.44 -8.05
C VAL A 131 -7.61 -0.44 -8.04
N TYR A 132 -7.74 -1.32 -7.05
CA TYR A 132 -8.89 -2.23 -6.93
C TYR A 132 -10.10 -1.58 -6.25
N THR A 133 -9.86 -0.88 -5.14
CA THR A 133 -10.90 -0.17 -4.40
C THR A 133 -10.27 0.88 -3.48
N TRP A 134 -11.02 1.93 -3.15
CA TRP A 134 -10.54 3.04 -2.34
C TRP A 134 -11.72 3.80 -1.73
N SER A 135 -11.48 4.56 -0.67
CA SER A 135 -12.45 5.50 -0.09
C SER A 135 -11.73 6.68 0.55
N SER A 136 -12.16 7.89 0.23
CA SER A 136 -11.76 9.14 0.90
C SER A 136 -12.68 9.52 2.07
N ASP A 137 -13.82 8.84 2.21
CA ASP A 137 -14.74 9.06 3.33
C ASP A 137 -14.32 8.22 4.55
N PRO A 138 -13.92 8.81 5.68
CA PRO A 138 -13.51 8.06 6.87
C PRO A 138 -14.68 7.41 7.63
N THR A 139 -15.94 7.69 7.28
CA THR A 139 -17.12 7.05 7.88
C THR A 139 -17.34 5.62 7.36
N ASN A 140 -16.55 5.19 6.37
CA ASN A 140 -16.56 3.83 5.86
C ASN A 140 -16.21 2.79 6.96
N PRO A 141 -16.53 1.50 6.79
CA PRO A 141 -16.30 0.46 7.81
C PRO A 141 -14.86 0.28 8.31
N ILE A 142 -13.85 0.75 7.56
CA ILE A 142 -12.43 0.76 7.98
C ILE A 142 -12.15 1.89 8.98
N GLY A 143 -12.95 2.97 8.97
CA GLY A 143 -12.79 4.11 9.86
C GLY A 143 -11.66 5.07 9.47
N ALA A 144 -11.12 4.90 8.26
CA ALA A 144 -10.03 5.71 7.73
C ALA A 144 -10.05 5.70 6.20
N GLU A 145 -9.40 6.69 5.59
CA GLU A 145 -9.18 6.72 4.15
C GLU A 145 -8.21 5.63 3.72
N TYR A 146 -8.49 5.00 2.59
CA TYR A 146 -7.68 3.90 2.11
C TYR A 146 -7.65 3.77 0.59
N ILE A 147 -6.60 3.10 0.11
CA ILE A 147 -6.46 2.58 -1.25
C ILE A 147 -6.02 1.12 -1.15
N ILE A 148 -6.73 0.21 -1.81
CA ILE A 148 -6.30 -1.18 -2.04
C ILE A 148 -5.95 -1.30 -3.52
N MET A 149 -4.71 -1.71 -3.79
CA MET A 149 -4.16 -1.74 -5.14
C MET A 149 -3.19 -2.91 -5.33
N GLU A 150 -2.81 -3.13 -6.58
CA GLU A 150 -1.80 -4.10 -6.98
C GLU A 150 -0.45 -3.83 -6.28
N LYS A 151 0.28 -4.90 -5.98
CA LYS A 151 1.69 -4.79 -5.61
C LYS A 151 2.52 -4.59 -6.88
N ALA A 152 3.20 -3.45 -6.99
CA ALA A 152 4.14 -3.23 -8.08
C ALA A 152 5.20 -4.34 -8.15
N ALA A 153 5.38 -4.94 -9.32
CA ALA A 153 6.40 -5.94 -9.55
C ALA A 153 7.82 -5.32 -9.56
N GLY A 154 8.80 -6.09 -9.11
CA GLY A 154 10.21 -5.70 -9.15
C GLY A 154 10.79 -5.30 -7.78
N VAL A 155 11.94 -4.64 -7.82
CA VAL A 155 12.69 -4.22 -6.64
C VAL A 155 13.00 -2.72 -6.71
N PRO A 156 13.03 -2.01 -5.57
CA PRO A 156 13.44 -0.61 -5.55
C PRO A 156 14.85 -0.44 -6.13
N LEU A 157 14.99 0.48 -7.10
CA LEU A 157 16.23 0.67 -7.85
C LEU A 157 17.46 0.90 -6.96
N PHE A 158 17.30 1.62 -5.85
CA PHE A 158 18.40 1.92 -4.93
C PHE A 158 19.04 0.64 -4.33
N LYS A 159 18.29 -0.47 -4.24
CA LYS A 159 18.82 -1.73 -3.69
C LYS A 159 19.82 -2.40 -4.63
N ILE A 160 19.63 -2.25 -5.93
CA ILE A 160 20.44 -2.94 -6.96
C ILE A 160 21.35 -1.99 -7.73
N TRP A 161 21.28 -0.67 -7.49
CA TRP A 161 22.03 0.34 -8.24
C TRP A 161 23.55 0.10 -8.23
N GLY A 162 24.10 -0.40 -7.13
CA GLY A 162 25.52 -0.75 -7.02
C GLY A 162 25.91 -2.02 -7.77
N GLU A 163 24.94 -2.90 -8.06
CA GLU A 163 25.15 -4.23 -8.62
C GLU A 163 24.96 -4.27 -10.14
N ILE A 164 24.11 -3.39 -10.69
CA ILE A 164 23.82 -3.34 -12.11
C ILE A 164 24.95 -2.72 -12.93
N SER A 165 25.12 -3.20 -14.18
CA SER A 165 26.17 -2.76 -15.09
C SER A 165 25.98 -1.31 -15.56
N LEU A 166 27.04 -0.67 -16.07
CA LEU A 166 26.95 0.66 -16.66
C LEU A 166 25.99 0.70 -17.87
N SER A 167 25.97 -0.36 -18.67
CA SER A 167 25.03 -0.51 -19.79
C SER A 167 23.58 -0.56 -19.32
N ASP A 168 23.28 -1.29 -18.24
CA ASP A 168 21.91 -1.36 -17.69
C ASP A 168 21.48 -0.01 -17.10
N LYS A 169 22.40 0.70 -16.43
CA LYS A 169 22.14 2.06 -15.95
C LYS A 169 21.79 3.00 -17.09
N LEU A 170 22.54 2.94 -18.20
CA LEU A 170 22.28 3.75 -19.37
C LEU A 170 20.91 3.44 -20.00
N GLU A 171 20.56 2.16 -20.10
CA GLU A 171 19.25 1.74 -20.61
C GLU A 171 18.11 2.20 -19.70
N LEU A 172 18.30 2.11 -18.38
CA LEU A 172 17.32 2.62 -17.41
C LEU A 172 17.13 4.13 -17.52
N VAL A 173 18.20 4.91 -17.65
CA VAL A 173 18.11 6.37 -17.84
C VAL A 173 17.35 6.70 -19.13
N LYS A 174 17.61 5.99 -20.24
CA LYS A 174 16.87 6.18 -21.49
C LYS A 174 15.36 5.92 -21.31
N ARG A 175 14.99 4.86 -20.59
CA ARG A 175 13.58 4.55 -20.29
C ARG A 175 12.93 5.61 -19.41
N LEU A 176 13.64 6.11 -18.39
CA LEU A 176 13.14 7.21 -17.56
C LEU A 176 12.88 8.47 -18.39
N THR A 177 13.79 8.83 -19.30
CA THR A 177 13.58 9.98 -20.19
C THR A 177 12.39 9.77 -21.14
N ALA A 178 12.12 8.53 -21.57
CA ALA A 178 10.91 8.22 -22.35
C ALA A 178 9.64 8.43 -21.51
N PHE A 179 9.62 7.94 -20.27
CA PHE A 179 8.50 8.15 -19.35
C PHE A 179 8.28 9.63 -19.00
N GLU A 180 9.35 10.38 -18.74
CA GLU A 180 9.28 11.83 -18.52
C GLU A 180 8.66 12.54 -19.74
N ARG A 181 9.04 12.14 -20.96
CA ARG A 181 8.44 12.70 -22.17
C ARG A 181 6.94 12.42 -22.24
N GLU A 182 6.51 11.20 -21.96
CA GLU A 182 5.08 10.84 -21.96
C GLU A 182 4.27 11.63 -20.91
N LEU A 183 4.86 11.89 -19.74
CA LEU A 183 4.23 12.69 -18.68
C LEU A 183 4.18 14.20 -18.99
N CYS A 184 5.07 14.69 -19.84
CA CYS A 184 5.18 16.10 -20.21
C CYS A 184 4.33 16.48 -21.44
N ILE A 185 3.60 15.55 -22.07
CA ILE A 185 2.71 15.91 -23.19
C ILE A 185 1.53 16.69 -22.62
N ASP A 186 1.63 18.01 -22.70
CA ASP A 186 0.54 18.95 -22.50
C ASP A 186 -0.62 18.61 -23.44
N GLY A 187 -1.85 18.67 -22.91
CA GLY A 187 -3.07 18.39 -23.64
C GLY A 187 -3.25 19.31 -24.83
N GLU A 188 -2.86 18.86 -26.02
CA GLU A 188 -3.52 19.27 -27.25
C GLU A 188 -4.80 18.43 -27.40
N SER A 189 -5.90 18.98 -26.87
CA SER A 189 -7.28 18.58 -27.15
C SER A 189 -7.99 19.71 -27.86
#